data_AF-A0A0P1I6L9-F1
#
_entry.id   AF-A0A0P1I6L9-F1
#
_cell.length_a   1.000
_cell.length_b   1.000
_cell.length_c   1.000
_cell.angle_alpha   90.00
_cell.angle_beta   90.00
_cell.angle_gamma   90.00
#
_symmetry.space_group_name_H-M   'P 1'
#
loop_
_entity.id
_entity.type
_entity.pdbx_description
1 polymer ?
#
loop_
_entity_poly.entity_id
_entity_poly.type
_entity_poly.pdbx_seq_one_letter_code
_entity_poly.pdbx_strand_id
1 'polypeptide(L)'
;MAKLVMSHRGLTTVFEITGSVLAMAYALLIASNIGAELLGFSLLLLSSGLFAAWAVIDRRWTFLLLQGFYATSAIIGLIRWA
;
A
#
# COMPACT_ATOMS: atom_id res chain seq x y z
N MET A 1 13.07 -5.60 -30.81
CA MET A 1 13.12 -4.60 -29.71
C MET A 1 11.68 -4.19 -29.37
N ALA A 2 10.90 -5.11 -28.82
CA ALA A 2 9.49 -4.88 -28.45
C ALA A 2 9.41 -4.70 -26.93
N LYS A 3 9.70 -3.49 -26.46
CA LYS A 3 9.61 -3.12 -25.04
C LYS A 3 8.91 -1.76 -24.97
N LEU A 4 8.06 -1.62 -23.95
CA LEU A 4 7.54 -0.36 -23.38
C LEU A 4 6.22 0.20 -23.93
N VAL A 5 5.20 -0.64 -24.04
CA VAL A 5 3.84 -0.16 -23.76
C VAL A 5 3.20 -1.15 -22.79
N MET A 6 3.49 -1.01 -21.49
CA MET A 6 2.64 -1.66 -20.51
C MET A 6 1.28 -0.98 -20.60
N SER A 7 0.25 -1.70 -21.05
CA SER A 7 -1.10 -1.16 -21.09
C SER A 7 -1.51 -0.76 -19.67
N HIS A 8 -2.40 0.24 -19.54
CA HIS A 8 -2.95 0.66 -18.25
C HIS A 8 -3.35 -0.55 -17.37
N ARG A 9 -3.91 -1.60 -17.99
CA ARG A 9 -4.28 -2.86 -17.34
C ARG A 9 -3.12 -3.61 -16.68
N GLY A 10 -1.94 -3.63 -17.29
CA GLY A 10 -0.78 -4.32 -16.71
C GLY A 10 -0.26 -3.61 -15.47
N LEU A 11 -0.20 -2.28 -15.51
CA LEU A 11 0.27 -1.47 -14.39
C LEU A 11 -0.71 -1.50 -13.20
N THR A 12 -2.02 -1.47 -13.48
CA THR A 12 -3.06 -1.60 -12.44
C THR A 12 -2.97 -2.94 -11.72
N THR A 13 -2.78 -4.04 -12.45
CA THR A 13 -2.68 -5.39 -11.86
C THR A 13 -1.45 -5.54 -10.97
N VAL A 14 -0.31 -4.97 -11.35
CA VAL A 14 0.90 -5.01 -10.51
C VAL A 14 0.67 -4.24 -9.21
N PHE A 15 0.15 -3.02 -9.28
CA PHE A 15 -0.13 -2.23 -8.08
C PHE A 15 -1.17 -2.87 -7.17
N GLU A 16 -2.23 -3.44 -7.74
CA GLU A 16 -3.28 -4.13 -7.01
C GLU A 16 -2.74 -5.35 -6.25
N ILE A 17 -2.01 -6.24 -6.94
CA ILE A 17 -1.50 -7.48 -6.34
C ILE A 17 -0.43 -7.16 -5.29
N THR A 18 0.56 -6.33 -5.63
CA THR A 18 1.63 -6.00 -4.69
C THR A 18 1.11 -5.21 -3.50
N GLY A 19 0.21 -4.24 -3.72
CA GLY A 19 -0.46 -3.50 -2.65
C GLY A 19 -1.22 -4.43 -1.70
N SER A 20 -1.97 -5.39 -2.24
CA SER A 20 -2.75 -6.35 -1.45
C SER A 20 -1.88 -7.26 -0.58
N VAL A 21 -0.83 -7.85 -1.16
CA VAL A 21 0.09 -8.73 -0.42
C VAL A 21 0.76 -7.98 0.74
N LEU A 22 1.21 -6.74 0.50
CA LEU A 22 1.82 -5.91 1.54
C LEU A 22 0.83 -5.55 2.66
N ALA A 23 -0.42 -5.22 2.32
CA ALA A 23 -1.47 -4.93 3.31
C ALA A 23 -1.78 -6.15 4.18
N MET A 24 -1.86 -7.34 3.59
CA MET A 24 -2.07 -8.59 4.33
C MET A 24 -0.90 -8.87 5.28
N ALA A 25 0.35 -8.72 4.80
CA ALA A 25 1.54 -8.90 5.63
C ALA A 25 1.58 -7.91 6.79
N TYR A 26 1.29 -6.63 6.54
CA TYR A 26 1.10 -5.62 7.59
C TYR A 26 0.09 -6.06 8.65
N ALA A 27 -1.12 -6.45 8.22
CA ALA A 27 -2.19 -6.81 9.13
C ALA A 27 -1.81 -7.99 10.02
N LEU A 28 -1.14 -9.00 9.45
CA LEU A 28 -0.63 -10.15 10.20
C LEU A 28 0.46 -9.76 11.21
N LEU A 29 1.41 -8.89 10.82
CA LEU A 29 2.45 -8.44 11.74
C LEU A 29 1.88 -7.69 12.95
N ILE A 30 1.00 -6.71 12.72
CA ILE A 30 0.37 -5.97 13.82
C ILE A 30 -0.48 -6.89 14.69
N ALA A 31 -1.25 -7.80 14.08
CA ALA A 31 -2.10 -8.73 14.82
C ALA A 31 -1.29 -9.76 15.62
N SER A 32 -0.15 -10.20 15.10
CA SER A 32 0.72 -11.19 15.77
C SER A 32 1.38 -10.67 17.05
N ASN A 33 1.44 -9.34 17.23
CA ASN A 33 1.96 -8.69 18.43
C ASN A 33 3.40 -9.10 18.81
N ILE A 34 4.24 -9.42 17.81
CA ILE A 34 5.63 -9.88 18.01
C ILE A 34 6.67 -8.75 18.14
N GLY A 35 6.23 -7.50 18.33
CA GLY A 35 7.14 -6.34 18.37
C GLY A 35 7.66 -5.87 17.00
N ALA A 36 7.00 -6.26 15.90
CA ALA A 36 7.38 -5.92 14.53
C ALA A 36 6.61 -4.72 13.95
N GLU A 37 6.16 -3.79 14.80
CA GLU A 37 5.31 -2.66 14.40
C GLU A 37 5.98 -1.74 13.38
N LEU A 38 7.28 -1.46 13.53
CA LEU A 38 8.04 -0.63 12.60
C LEU A 38 8.01 -1.21 11.17
N LEU A 39 8.22 -2.52 11.04
CA LEU A 39 8.10 -3.21 9.75
C LEU A 39 6.65 -3.22 9.27
N GLY A 40 5.69 -3.49 10.16
CA GLY A 40 4.27 -3.44 9.86
C GLY A 40 3.87 -2.10 9.23
N PHE A 41 4.09 -0.99 9.93
CA PHE A 41 3.71 0.34 9.43
C PHE A 41 4.49 0.74 8.17
N SER A 42 5.72 0.25 7.97
CA SER A 42 6.45 0.43 6.71
C SER A 42 5.74 -0.27 5.54
N LEU A 43 5.25 -1.49 5.75
CA LEU A 43 4.49 -2.24 4.75
C LEU A 43 3.12 -1.59 4.46
N LEU A 44 2.44 -1.05 5.48
CA LEU A 44 1.19 -0.29 5.28
C LEU A 44 1.43 0.97 4.45
N LEU A 45 2.51 1.71 4.72
CA LEU A 45 2.85 2.93 3.97
C LEU A 45 3.14 2.60 2.50
N LEU A 46 3.92 1.56 2.24
CA LEU A 46 4.22 1.11 0.88
C LEU A 46 2.95 0.61 0.17
N SER A 47 2.14 -0.20 0.84
CA SER A 47 0.88 -0.72 0.32
C SER A 47 -0.10 0.40 -0.06
N SER A 48 -0.33 1.35 0.86
CA SER A 48 -1.23 2.48 0.61
C SER A 48 -0.75 3.38 -0.52
N GLY A 49 0.57 3.54 -0.70
CA GLY A 49 1.15 4.23 -1.86
C GLY A 49 0.83 3.53 -3.20
N LEU A 50 0.95 2.21 -3.27
CA LEU A 50 0.62 1.44 -4.48
C LEU A 50 -0.88 1.50 -4.79
N PHE A 51 -1.73 1.36 -3.77
CA PHE A 51 -3.17 1.51 -3.94
C PHE A 51 -3.59 2.93 -4.29
N ALA A 52 -2.90 3.95 -3.79
CA ALA A 52 -3.15 5.34 -4.19
C ALA A 52 -2.81 5.54 -5.68
N ALA A 53 -1.67 5.02 -6.14
CA ALA A 53 -1.29 5.07 -7.56
C ALA A 53 -2.35 4.37 -8.44
N TRP A 54 -2.80 3.18 -8.04
CA TRP A 54 -3.90 2.47 -8.72
C TRP A 54 -5.22 3.27 -8.70
N ALA A 55 -5.58 3.84 -7.55
CA ALA A 55 -6.82 4.61 -7.40
C ALA A 55 -6.84 5.87 -8.27
N VAL A 56 -5.71 6.54 -8.46
CA VAL A 56 -5.59 7.69 -9.36
C VAL A 56 -5.76 7.26 -10.82
N ILE A 57 -5.14 6.15 -11.22
CA ILE A 57 -5.23 5.61 -12.58
C ILE A 57 -6.69 5.25 -12.94
N ASP A 58 -7.38 4.56 -12.04
CA ASP A 58 -8.78 4.12 -12.23
C ASP A 58 -9.82 5.16 -11.81
N ARG A 59 -9.40 6.35 -11.36
CA ARG A 59 -10.26 7.45 -10.85
C ARG A 59 -11.20 7.03 -9.70
N ARG A 60 -10.71 6.20 -8.79
CA ARG A 60 -11.43 5.70 -7.59
C ARG A 60 -11.22 6.62 -6.38
N TRP A 61 -11.83 7.80 -6.41
CA TRP A 61 -11.55 8.87 -5.42
C TRP A 61 -11.84 8.52 -3.96
N THR A 62 -12.94 7.82 -3.67
CA THR A 62 -13.26 7.38 -2.29
C THR A 62 -12.22 6.39 -1.76
N PHE A 63 -11.76 5.49 -2.64
CA PHE A 63 -10.70 4.54 -2.30
C PHE A 63 -9.36 5.26 -2.11
N LEU A 64 -9.06 6.28 -2.94
CA LEU A 64 -7.86 7.12 -2.78
C LEU A 64 -7.85 7.85 -1.42
N LEU A 65 -8.99 8.41 -0.99
CA LEU A 65 -9.11 9.06 0.31
C LEU A 65 -8.81 8.08 1.46
N LEU A 66 -9.28 6.84 1.36
CA LEU A 66 -8.97 5.78 2.32
C LEU A 66 -7.46 5.47 2.33
N GLN A 67 -6.79 5.47 1.17
CA GLN A 67 -5.33 5.31 1.14
C GLN A 67 -4.59 6.47 1.81
N GLY A 68 -5.10 7.70 1.68
CA GLY A 68 -4.57 8.85 2.44
C GLY A 68 -4.69 8.67 3.96
N PHE A 69 -5.82 8.12 4.43
CA PHE A 69 -5.98 7.76 5.83
C PHE A 69 -4.97 6.68 6.27
N TYR A 70 -4.80 5.61 5.48
CA TYR A 70 -3.83 4.56 5.78
C TYR A 70 -2.38 5.03 5.74
N ALA A 71 -2.01 5.91 4.80
CA ALA A 71 -0.68 6.50 4.77
C ALA A 71 -0.43 7.36 6.01
N THR A 72 -1.43 8.14 6.44
CA THR A 72 -1.34 8.96 7.66
C THR A 72 -1.19 8.11 8.91
N SER A 73 -2.00 7.04 9.06
CA SER A 73 -1.88 6.13 10.20
C SER A 73 -0.55 5.39 10.19
N ALA A 74 -0.03 5.01 9.02
CA ALA A 74 1.28 4.42 8.88
C ALA A 74 2.39 5.36 9.33
N ILE A 75 2.37 6.64 8.91
CA ILE A 75 3.36 7.65 9.34
C ILE A 75 3.32 7.84 10.85
N ILE A 76 2.13 7.98 11.44
CA ILE A 76 1.98 8.11 12.90
C ILE A 76 2.53 6.87 13.61
N GLY A 77 2.26 5.68 13.08
CA GLY A 77 2.82 4.43 13.60
C GLY A 77 4.35 4.41 13.50
N LEU A 78 4.92 4.71 12.34
CA LEU A 78 6.36 4.77 12.16
C LEU A 78 7.01 5.72 13.17
N ILE A 79 6.46 6.91 13.39
CA ILE A 79 7.00 7.86 14.39
C ILE A 79 6.92 7.28 15.82
N ARG A 80 5.83 6.59 16.16
CA ARG A 80 5.61 6.05 17.50
C ARG A 80 6.53 4.88 17.85
N TRP A 81 6.84 4.03 16.87
CA TRP A 81 7.59 2.79 17.06
C TRP A 81 8.99 2.81 16.40
N ALA A 82 9.47 4.00 16.00
CA ALA A 82 10.84 4.23 15.55
C ALA A 82 11.85 4.21 16.71
#